data_AF-A0A521FFB2-F1
#
_entry.id   AF-A0A521FFB2-F1
#
_cell.length_a   1.000
_cell.length_b   1.000
_cell.length_c   1.000
_cell.angle_alpha   90.00
_cell.angle_beta   90.00
_cell.angle_gamma   90.00
#
_symmetry.space_group_name_H-M   'P 1'
#
loop_
_entity.id
_entity.type
_entity.pdbx_description
1 polymer ?
#
loop_
_entity_poly.entity_id
_entity_poly.type
_entity_poly.pdbx_seq_one_letter_code
_entity_poly.pdbx_strand_id
1 'polypeptide(L)' 'MSVAEKIHQYLQRLPENSQAEVLDFVEFLVKKSEQVPIDQERREWAKGSLSAAMRGMESETEPDYSPADIKEHFS' A
#
# COMPACT_ATOMS: atom_id res chain seq x y z
N MET A 1 10.29 -19.74 25.85
CA MET A 1 9.34 -20.06 24.77
C MET A 1 9.23 -18.88 23.83
N SER A 2 9.42 -19.12 22.53
CA SER A 2 9.15 -18.13 21.47
C SER A 2 7.65 -17.89 21.29
N VAL A 3 7.28 -16.80 20.61
CA VAL A 3 5.89 -16.52 20.23
C VAL A 3 5.34 -17.63 19.32
N ALA A 4 6.17 -18.12 18.39
CA ALA A 4 5.83 -19.22 17.50
C ALA A 4 5.49 -20.52 18.28
N GLU A 5 6.29 -20.86 19.29
CA GLU A 5 6.02 -22.02 20.15
C GLU A 5 4.70 -21.88 20.92
N LYS A 6 4.37 -20.67 21.40
CA LYS A 6 3.08 -20.42 22.08
C LYS A 6 1.91 -20.58 21.12
N ILE A 7 2.03 -20.03 19.91
CA ILE A 7 1.00 -20.16 18.87
C ILE A 7 0.77 -21.63 18.54
N HIS A 8 1.83 -22.42 18.36
CA HIS A 8 1.72 -23.85 18.08
C HIS A 8 0.98 -24.62 19.19
N GLN A 9 1.28 -24.34 20.47
CA GLN A 9 0.59 -24.97 21.60
C GLN A 9 -0.91 -24.64 21.65
N TYR A 10 -1.30 -23.41 21.30
CA TYR A 10 -2.72 -23.04 21.23
C TYR A 10 -3.41 -23.65 20.01
N LEU A 11 -2.74 -23.69 18.86
CA LEU A 11 -3.23 -24.33 17.63
C LEU A 11 -3.62 -25.79 17.87
N GLN A 12 -2.79 -26.55 18.59
CA GLN A 12 -3.07 -27.96 18.91
C GLN A 12 -4.33 -28.17 19.76
N ARG A 13 -4.84 -27.14 20.43
CA ARG A 13 -6.06 -27.21 21.26
C ARG A 13 -7.33 -26.87 20.47
N LEU A 14 -7.20 -26.37 19.25
CA LEU A 14 -8.32 -25.98 18.41
C LEU A 14 -8.84 -27.16 17.58
N PRO A 15 -10.15 -27.22 17.29
CA PRO A 15 -10.71 -28.11 16.28
C PRO A 15 -10.14 -27.80 14.89
N GLU A 16 -10.10 -28.79 14.00
CA GLU A 16 -9.51 -28.68 12.65
C GLU A 16 -10.07 -27.49 11.84
N ASN A 17 -11.38 -27.25 11.90
CA ASN A 17 -12.02 -26.11 11.23
C ASN A 17 -11.42 -24.77 11.69
N SER A 18 -11.17 -24.60 12.98
CA SER A 18 -10.56 -23.39 13.53
C SER A 18 -9.05 -23.34 13.26
N GLN A 19 -8.37 -24.49 13.11
CA GLN A 19 -6.98 -24.52 12.67
C GLN A 19 -6.85 -24.03 11.21
N ALA A 20 -7.80 -24.37 10.35
CA ALA A 20 -7.86 -23.88 8.97
C ALA A 20 -8.00 -22.35 8.90
N GLU A 21 -8.88 -21.76 9.72
CA GLU A 21 -8.99 -20.29 9.81
C GLU A 21 -7.67 -19.62 10.27
N VAL A 22 -6.95 -20.25 11.20
CA VAL A 22 -5.63 -19.74 11.63
C VAL A 22 -4.61 -19.83 10.48
N LEU A 23 -4.64 -20.92 9.71
CA LEU A 23 -3.77 -21.08 8.55
C LEU A 23 -4.03 -19.99 7.51
N ASP A 24 -5.30 -19.75 7.16
CA ASP A 24 -5.70 -18.69 6.24
C ASP A 24 -5.18 -17.32 6.68
N PHE A 25 -5.27 -17.02 7.97
CA PHE A 25 -4.78 -15.76 8.52
C PHE A 25 -3.26 -15.64 8.48
N VAL A 26 -2.53 -16.72 8.77
CA VAL A 26 -1.06 -16.75 8.67
C VAL A 26 -0.63 -16.55 7.22
N GLU A 27 -1.26 -17.22 6.26
CA GLU A 27 -0.97 -17.03 4.83
C GLU A 27 -1.23 -15.59 4.37
N PHE A 28 -2.33 -15.00 4.83
CA PHE A 28 -2.62 -13.59 4.60
C PHE A 28 -1.50 -12.69 5.14
N LEU A 29 -1.05 -12.91 6.39
CA LEU A 29 0.01 -12.12 7.00
C LEU A 29 1.33 -12.23 6.25
N VAL A 30 1.69 -13.43 5.76
CA VAL A 30 2.87 -13.64 4.92
C VAL A 30 2.76 -12.81 3.65
N LYS A 31 1.69 -12.98 2.87
CA LYS A 31 1.46 -12.22 1.62
C LYS A 31 1.44 -10.71 1.86
N LYS A 32 0.80 -10.27 2.95
CA LYS A 32 0.77 -8.85 3.34
C LYS A 32 2.15 -8.33 3.67
N SER A 33 2.99 -9.11 4.36
CA SER A 33 4.36 -8.71 4.70
C SER A 33 5.26 -8.56 3.46
N GLU A 34 5.00 -9.33 2.41
CA GLU A 34 5.67 -9.21 1.11
C GLU A 34 5.18 -8.00 0.31
N GLN A 35 3.91 -7.62 0.45
CA GLN A 35 3.30 -6.47 -0.22
C GLN A 35 3.65 -5.12 0.43
N VAL A 36 3.85 -5.08 1.76
CA VAL A 36 4.20 -3.84 2.46
C VAL A 36 5.46 -3.15 1.90
N PRO A 37 6.57 -3.86 1.59
CA PRO A 37 7.71 -3.31 0.87
C PRO A 37 7.34 -2.72 -0.50
N ILE A 38 6.48 -3.41 -1.26
CA ILE A 38 6.05 -2.98 -2.61
C ILE A 38 5.21 -1.69 -2.52
N ASP A 39 4.31 -1.59 -1.55
CA ASP A 39 3.50 -0.39 -1.33
C ASP A 39 4.36 0.79 -0.86
N GLN A 40 5.38 0.51 -0.05
CA GLN A 40 6.32 1.53 0.40
C GLN A 40 7.18 2.05 -0.75
N GLU A 41 7.74 1.16 -1.56
CA GLU A 41 8.51 1.52 -2.76
C GLU A 41 7.66 2.32 -3.75
N ARG A 42 6.41 1.92 -4.00
CA ARG A 42 5.48 2.69 -4.83
C ARG A 42 5.21 4.09 -4.30
N ARG A 43 5.01 4.25 -2.99
CA ARG A 43 4.82 5.56 -2.36
C ARG A 43 6.06 6.44 -2.49
N GLU A 44 7.24 5.87 -2.27
CA GLU A 44 8.51 6.58 -2.43
C GLU A 44 8.75 6.99 -3.87
N TRP A 45 8.46 6.09 -4.82
CA TRP A 45 8.56 6.38 -6.25
C TRP A 45 7.57 7.46 -6.69
N ALA A 46 6.31 7.41 -6.24
CA ALA A 46 5.33 8.46 -6.52
C ALA A 46 5.77 9.83 -5.99
N LYS A 47 6.29 9.88 -4.76
CA LYS A 47 6.84 11.12 -4.17
C LYS A 47 8.03 11.66 -4.97
N GLY A 48 8.94 10.77 -5.39
CA GLY A 48 10.09 11.12 -6.21
C GLY A 48 9.69 11.64 -7.60
N SER A 49 8.74 10.97 -8.27
CA SER A 49 8.23 11.36 -9.59
C SER A 49 7.59 12.75 -9.57
N LEU A 50 6.74 13.03 -8.58
CA LEU A 50 6.13 14.36 -8.44
C LEU A 50 7.20 15.44 -8.18
N SER A 51 8.13 15.17 -7.27
CA SER A 51 9.23 16.12 -6.98
C SER A 51 10.11 16.38 -8.19
N ALA A 52 10.32 15.37 -9.04
CA ALA A 52 11.06 15.53 -10.30
C ALA A 52 10.26 16.32 -11.34
N ALA A 53 8.95 16.11 -11.44
CA ALA A 53 8.08 16.84 -12.35
C ALA A 53 7.93 18.33 -11.98
N MET A 54 7.95 18.66 -10.69
CA MET A 54 7.86 20.04 -10.19
C MET A 54 9.19 20.78 -10.20
N ARG A 55 10.31 20.08 -10.45
CA ARG A 55 11.63 20.71 -10.49
C ARG A 55 11.73 21.67 -11.67
N GLY A 56 12.01 22.95 -11.40
CA GLY A 56 12.04 24.02 -12.40
C GLY A 56 10.73 24.79 -12.52
N MET A 57 9.65 24.32 -11.90
CA MET A 57 8.36 25.03 -11.80
C MET A 57 8.18 25.70 -10.42
N GLU A 58 9.18 25.63 -9.51
CA GLU A 58 9.01 26.07 -8.12
C GLU A 58 8.79 27.58 -7.95
N SER A 59 9.20 28.39 -8.93
CA SER A 59 9.01 29.84 -8.95
C SER A 59 7.82 30.30 -9.80
N GLU A 60 7.11 29.37 -10.46
CA GLU A 60 5.92 29.70 -11.23
C GLU A 60 4.80 30.09 -10.25
N THR A 61 4.40 31.36 -10.29
CA THR A 61 3.46 31.92 -9.31
C THR A 61 2.01 31.81 -9.78
N GLU A 62 1.81 31.76 -11.09
CA GLU A 62 0.50 31.63 -11.73
C GLU A 62 0.57 30.56 -12.82
N PRO A 63 -0.46 29.71 -12.96
CA PRO A 63 -0.52 28.74 -14.04
C PRO A 63 -0.77 29.45 -15.39
N ASP A 64 -0.05 29.04 -16.43
CA ASP A 64 -0.24 29.54 -17.81
C ASP A 64 -1.62 29.22 -18.40
N TYR A 65 -2.39 28.34 -17.75
CA TYR A 65 -3.69 27.88 -18.21
C TYR A 65 -4.77 28.16 -17.18
N SER A 66 -5.94 28.52 -17.70
CA SER A 66 -7.14 28.83 -16.93
C SER A 66 -8.29 27.89 -17.32
N PRO A 67 -9.36 27.83 -16.52
CA PRO A 67 -10.58 27.13 -16.90
C PRO A 67 -11.20 27.63 -18.21
N ALA A 68 -10.89 28.85 -18.67
CA ALA A 68 -11.35 29.38 -19.95
C ALA A 68 -10.69 28.70 -21.16
N ASP A 69 -9.57 28.00 -20.96
CA ASP A 69 -8.84 27.28 -22.01
C ASP A 69 -9.40 25.87 -22.27
N ILE A 70 -10.38 25.42 -21.48
CA ILE A 70 -11.04 24.12 -21.65
C ILE A 70 -11.91 24.18 -22.91
N LYS A 71 -11.54 23.37 -23.92
CA LYS A 71 -12.25 23.30 -25.21
C LYS A 71 -13.44 22.35 -25.21
N GLU A 72 -13.46 21.37 -24.30
CA GLU A 72 -14.56 20.41 -24.20
C GLU A 72 -15.71 20.99 -23.36
N HIS A 73 -16.92 20.93 -23.94
CA HIS A 73 -18.15 21.22 -23.23
C HIS A 73 -19.06 19.99 -23.33
N PHE A 74 -19.43 19.43 -22.18
CA PHE A 74 -20.40 18.34 -22.11
C PHE A 74 -21.80 18.95 -22.00
N SER A 75 -22.67 18.59 -22.93
CA SER A 75 -24.11 18.92 -22.96
C SER A 75 -24.93 17.66 -22.73
#